data_AF-A0A453BZC0-F1
#
_entry.id   AF-A0A453BZC0-F1
#
_cell.length_a   1.000
_cell.length_b   1.000
_cell.length_c   1.000
_cell.angle_alpha   90.00
_cell.angle_beta   90.00
_cell.angle_gamma   90.00
#
_symmetry.space_group_name_H-M   'P 1'
#
loop_
_entity.id
_entity.type
_entity.pdbx_description
1 polymer ?
#
loop_
_entity_poly.entity_id
_entity_poly.type
_entity_poly.pdbx_seq_one_letter_code
_entity_poly.pdbx_strand_id
1 'polypeptide(L)'
;MFYGGTGCFHRRKVIYGVPPPDTVKHEMKGSPSYKELQAKFGSSKELIESSRNIISGDLLARPTVDLSSRVEMAKQVGDCNYEAGTCWGQEIGWVYGSMTEDILTGLRIHAAGWESALLDTEPPAFLGCAPTGGPASLTQFKRWATGLLEILISQNSPILGTIFRRLQLRQCLAYLIVEAWPVRAPFELCYALLGPFCLLTNQSFLPTASDEGFRIPAALFLTYHIYHLMEYKECGLSVRAWWNNHRMQRITSASAWLLAFLTVILKTLGLSETVFEVTRKESSTSSDGGAGTDEADPGLFTFDSAPVFIPVTVLSMLNIVALAVAAWRAVVGAAAGVHGGPGIGEFVCCGWIVLCFWPFVRGLVSRGKYGIPWSVRVKAGLIVAAFVHICTRN
;
A
#
# COMPACT_ATOMS: atom_id res chain seq x y z
N MET A 1 -8.83 -5.59 14.18
CA MET A 1 -8.44 -4.26 13.68
C MET A 1 -6.92 -4.22 13.64
N PHE A 2 -6.30 -3.69 12.58
CA PHE A 2 -4.84 -3.53 12.54
C PHE A 2 -4.41 -2.25 13.24
N TYR A 3 -3.16 -2.18 13.70
CA TYR A 3 -2.57 -0.93 14.17
C TYR A 3 -2.15 -0.10 12.95
N GLY A 4 -2.85 1.02 12.70
CA GLY A 4 -2.61 1.91 11.56
C GLY A 4 -1.90 3.23 11.93
N GLY A 5 -1.08 3.22 12.98
CA GLY A 5 -0.20 4.33 13.34
C GLY A 5 -0.85 5.53 14.07
N THR A 6 -2.19 5.62 14.14
CA THR A 6 -2.90 6.77 14.74
C THR A 6 -4.16 6.35 15.50
N GLY A 7 -4.63 7.19 16.43
CA GLY A 7 -5.91 6.97 17.15
C GLY A 7 -5.97 5.70 18.02
N CYS A 8 -4.82 5.17 18.44
CA CYS A 8 -4.73 3.88 19.14
C CYS A 8 -4.29 4.04 20.60
N PHE A 9 -4.91 3.25 21.49
CA PHE A 9 -4.54 3.15 22.90
C PHE A 9 -3.89 1.80 23.17
N HIS A 10 -2.57 1.80 23.41
CA HIS A 10 -1.83 0.59 23.73
C HIS A 10 -1.66 0.45 25.25
N ARG A 11 -1.91 -0.75 25.78
CA ARG A 11 -1.53 -1.08 27.16
C ARG A 11 -0.01 -1.17 27.22
N ARG A 12 0.63 -0.49 28.17
CA ARG A 12 2.10 -0.44 28.28
C ARG A 12 2.76 -1.82 28.35
N LYS A 13 2.16 -2.77 29.08
CA LYS A 13 2.63 -4.16 29.14
C LYS A 13 2.69 -4.86 27.78
N VAL A 14 1.80 -4.51 26.85
CA VAL A 14 1.78 -5.08 25.48
C VAL A 14 2.97 -4.58 24.69
N ILE A 15 3.27 -3.28 24.76
CA ILE A 15 4.44 -2.68 24.11
C ILE A 15 5.75 -3.29 24.65
N TYR A 16 5.78 -3.62 25.94
CA TYR A 16 6.90 -4.31 26.60
C TYR A 16 6.99 -5.81 26.31
N GLY A 17 6.15 -6.35 25.41
CA GLY A 17 6.22 -7.74 24.98
C GLY A 17 5.69 -8.74 26.01
N VAL A 18 4.88 -8.31 26.98
CA VAL A 18 4.25 -9.21 27.95
C VAL A 18 3.10 -9.94 27.27
N PRO A 19 3.04 -11.29 27.34
CA PRO A 19 1.96 -12.07 26.72
C PRO A 19 0.63 -11.92 27.50
N PRO A 20 -0.52 -12.28 26.90
CA PRO A 20 -1.82 -12.25 27.57
C PRO A 20 -1.86 -13.10 28.86
N PRO A 21 -2.65 -12.72 29.90
CA PRO A 21 -2.70 -13.45 31.17
C PRO A 21 -3.03 -14.94 31.03
N ASP A 22 -3.92 -15.30 30.10
CA ASP A 22 -4.34 -16.68 29.88
C ASP A 22 -3.22 -17.57 29.31
N THR A 23 -2.21 -16.95 28.67
CA THR A 23 -1.04 -17.65 28.14
C THR A 23 0.07 -17.86 29.17
N VAL A 24 0.07 -17.09 30.27
CA VAL A 24 1.10 -17.16 31.33
C VAL A 24 0.97 -18.42 32.18
N LYS A 25 -0.21 -19.08 32.22
CA LYS A 25 -0.43 -20.31 32.99
C LYS A 25 0.52 -21.46 32.62
N HIS A 26 1.13 -21.43 31.42
CA HIS A 26 2.06 -22.46 30.94
C HIS A 26 3.53 -22.02 30.78
N GLU A 27 3.87 -20.72 30.76
CA GLU A 27 5.21 -20.28 30.32
C GLU A 27 6.01 -19.38 31.29
N MET A 28 5.39 -18.73 32.29
CA MET A 28 6.14 -17.79 33.16
C MET A 28 5.57 -17.74 34.58
N LYS A 29 6.10 -18.57 35.48
CA LYS A 29 5.77 -18.56 36.91
C LYS A 29 6.77 -17.77 37.77
N GLY A 30 7.61 -16.91 37.18
CA GLY A 30 8.59 -16.09 37.89
C GLY A 30 8.68 -14.66 37.34
N SER A 31 8.94 -13.70 38.22
CA SER A 31 9.32 -12.33 37.81
C SER A 31 10.61 -12.40 36.99
N PRO A 32 10.71 -11.68 35.85
CA PRO A 32 11.94 -11.64 35.07
C PRO A 32 13.12 -11.15 35.92
N SER A 33 14.29 -11.73 35.69
CA SER A 33 15.49 -11.39 36.45
C SER A 33 15.95 -9.96 36.14
N TYR A 34 16.70 -9.33 37.05
CA TYR A 34 17.26 -8.00 36.80
C TYR A 34 18.12 -7.98 35.52
N LYS A 35 18.91 -9.04 35.28
CA LYS A 35 19.75 -9.16 34.08
C LYS A 35 18.94 -9.24 32.79
N GLU A 36 17.83 -9.98 32.79
CA GLU A 36 16.92 -10.05 31.63
C GLU A 36 16.28 -8.69 31.34
N LEU A 37 15.83 -7.99 32.39
CA LEU A 37 15.27 -6.65 32.24
C LEU A 37 16.32 -5.64 31.78
N GLN A 38 17.56 -5.75 32.24
CA GLN A 38 18.67 -4.91 31.78
C GLN A 38 18.99 -5.14 30.29
N ALA A 39 19.00 -6.39 29.84
CA ALA A 39 19.17 -6.71 28.42
C ALA A 39 18.03 -6.14 27.57
N LYS A 40 16.79 -6.20 28.07
CA LYS A 40 15.63 -5.68 27.35
C LYS A 40 15.54 -4.17 27.32
N PHE A 41 15.61 -3.53 28.49
CA PHE A 41 15.30 -2.11 28.68
C PHE A 41 16.53 -1.20 28.71
N GLY A 42 17.74 -1.76 28.72
CA GLY A 42 18.99 -1.00 28.77
C GLY A 42 19.50 -0.74 30.18
N SER A 43 20.39 0.24 30.33
CA SER A 43 21.17 0.45 31.56
C SER A 43 20.47 1.28 32.65
N SER A 44 19.32 1.89 32.36
CA SER A 44 18.58 2.72 33.33
C SER A 44 17.94 1.85 34.42
N LYS A 45 18.40 2.02 35.67
CA LYS A 45 17.87 1.28 36.84
C LYS A 45 16.41 1.59 37.09
N GLU A 46 16.02 2.85 36.94
CA GLU A 46 14.68 3.37 37.14
C GLU A 46 13.72 2.85 36.07
N LEU A 47 14.14 2.79 34.80
CA LEU A 47 13.33 2.22 33.73
C LEU A 47 13.14 0.72 33.94
N ILE A 48 14.19 0.00 34.35
CA ILE A 48 14.11 -1.42 34.71
C ILE A 48 13.11 -1.62 35.85
N GLU A 49 13.19 -0.83 36.93
CA GLU A 49 12.30 -0.96 38.09
C GLU A 49 10.86 -0.62 37.73
N SER A 50 10.66 0.49 37.02
CA SER A 50 9.35 0.88 36.52
C SER A 50 8.75 -0.20 35.63
N SER A 51 9.55 -0.81 34.76
CA SER A 51 9.11 -1.87 33.86
C SER A 51 8.77 -3.15 34.62
N ARG A 52 9.58 -3.51 35.63
CA ARG A 52 9.28 -4.65 36.52
C ARG A 52 7.92 -4.49 37.18
N ASN A 53 7.63 -3.31 37.75
CA ASN A 53 6.34 -3.03 38.40
C ASN A 53 5.15 -3.15 37.43
N ILE A 54 5.32 -2.69 36.18
CA ILE A 54 4.29 -2.83 35.14
C ILE A 54 4.07 -4.28 34.74
N ILE A 55 5.14 -5.08 34.70
CA ILE A 55 5.10 -6.50 34.34
C ILE A 55 4.47 -7.33 35.47
N SER A 56 4.86 -7.08 36.73
CA SER A 56 4.32 -7.79 37.91
C SER A 56 2.90 -7.36 38.26
N GLY A 57 2.48 -6.17 37.82
CA GLY A 57 1.19 -5.60 38.21
C GLY A 57 1.21 -4.94 39.59
N ASP A 58 2.39 -4.87 40.22
CA ASP A 58 2.56 -4.17 41.50
C ASP A 58 2.59 -2.66 41.28
N LEU A 59 1.52 -2.00 41.68
CA LEU A 59 1.50 -0.56 41.88
C LEU A 59 2.22 -0.22 43.20
N LEU A 60 3.53 -0.50 43.27
CA LEU A 60 4.32 0.02 44.38
C LEU A 60 4.23 1.55 44.39
N ALA A 61 4.07 2.11 45.60
CA ALA A 61 4.02 3.54 45.82
C ALA A 61 5.19 4.20 45.10
N ARG A 62 4.90 5.15 44.20
CA ARG A 62 5.93 5.92 43.50
C ARG A 62 6.83 6.54 44.56
N PRO A 63 8.14 6.24 44.58
CA PRO A 63 9.04 7.01 45.41
C PRO A 63 8.92 8.49 44.97
N THR A 64 8.87 9.40 45.93
CA THR A 64 9.04 10.84 45.67
C THR A 64 10.48 11.06 45.23
N VAL A 65 10.73 10.83 43.95
CA VAL A 65 12.01 11.06 43.28
C VAL A 65 12.05 12.52 42.81
N ASP A 66 13.15 13.23 43.10
CA ASP A 66 13.36 14.63 42.75
C ASP A 66 13.26 14.89 41.23
N LEU A 67 12.77 16.07 40.84
CA LEU A 67 12.54 16.41 39.44
C LEU A 67 13.85 16.45 38.64
N SER A 68 14.96 16.92 39.23
CA SER A 68 16.25 16.98 38.55
C SER A 68 16.73 15.58 38.15
N SER A 69 16.60 14.61 39.06
CA SER A 69 16.94 13.23 38.74
C SER A 69 16.06 12.66 37.63
N ARG A 70 14.75 12.96 37.57
CA ARG A 70 13.90 12.51 36.45
C ARG A 70 14.32 13.09 35.11
N VAL A 71 14.72 14.36 35.08
CA VAL A 71 15.21 15.01 33.85
C VAL A 71 16.50 14.35 33.38
N GLU A 72 17.43 14.07 34.29
CA GLU A 72 18.68 13.41 33.93
C GLU A 72 18.45 11.98 33.43
N MET A 73 17.51 11.25 34.04
CA MET A 73 17.10 9.93 33.55
C MET A 73 16.44 9.99 32.18
N ALA A 74 15.59 10.99 31.93
CA ALA A 74 14.99 11.19 30.62
C ALA A 74 16.05 11.50 29.55
N LYS A 75 17.09 12.27 29.88
CA LYS A 75 18.24 12.48 28.99
C LYS A 75 18.99 11.18 28.73
N GLN A 76 19.24 10.37 29.76
CA GLN A 76 19.94 9.10 29.60
C GLN A 76 19.17 8.15 28.68
N VAL A 77 17.87 7.97 28.91
CA VAL A 77 17.02 7.06 28.09
C VAL A 77 16.77 7.63 26.69
N GLY A 78 16.81 8.95 26.53
CA GLY A 78 16.70 9.63 25.24
C GLY A 78 18.02 9.75 24.46
N ASP A 79 19.12 9.20 24.98
CA ASP A 79 20.42 9.21 24.29
C ASP A 79 20.38 8.36 23.01
N CYS A 80 21.07 8.82 21.96
CA CYS A 80 21.04 8.15 20.65
C CYS A 80 21.62 6.73 20.66
N ASN A 81 22.49 6.41 21.63
CA ASN A 81 23.09 5.09 21.78
C ASN A 81 22.41 4.24 22.85
N TYR A 82 21.33 4.72 23.48
CA TYR A 82 20.71 4.03 24.60
C TYR A 82 20.22 2.62 24.23
N GLU A 83 19.72 2.46 23.00
CA GLU A 83 19.20 1.18 22.51
C GLU A 83 20.28 0.21 22.02
N ALA A 84 21.54 0.65 21.91
CA ALA A 84 22.63 -0.15 21.40
C ALA A 84 22.87 -1.39 22.29
N GLY A 85 22.78 -2.58 21.69
CA GLY A 85 22.95 -3.85 22.41
C GLY A 85 21.79 -4.22 23.33
N THR A 86 20.63 -3.54 23.22
CA THR A 86 19.39 -3.86 23.94
C THR A 86 18.39 -4.58 23.03
N CYS A 87 17.26 -5.04 23.59
CA CYS A 87 16.18 -5.66 22.81
C CYS A 87 15.14 -4.66 22.27
N TRP A 88 15.38 -3.34 22.36
CA TRP A 88 14.49 -2.34 21.78
C TRP A 88 14.35 -2.53 20.26
N GLY A 89 13.10 -2.51 19.80
CA GLY A 89 12.69 -2.74 18.42
C GLY A 89 12.84 -4.16 17.89
N GLN A 90 13.48 -5.05 18.63
CA GLN A 90 13.60 -6.48 18.30
C GLN A 90 12.59 -7.33 19.07
N GLU A 91 12.53 -7.18 20.39
CA GLU A 91 11.58 -7.92 21.24
C GLU A 91 10.55 -7.02 21.94
N ILE A 92 10.89 -5.75 22.16
CA ILE A 92 10.04 -4.78 22.86
C ILE A 92 9.92 -3.48 22.07
N GLY A 93 8.90 -2.68 22.34
CA GLY A 93 8.67 -1.41 21.64
C GLY A 93 8.03 -1.58 20.26
N TRP A 94 8.24 -0.60 19.39
CA TRP A 94 7.85 -0.66 17.99
C TRP A 94 8.86 -1.49 17.21
N VAL A 95 8.38 -2.39 16.37
CA VAL A 95 9.25 -3.36 15.68
C VAL A 95 10.01 -2.70 14.55
N TYR A 96 11.32 -2.93 14.48
CA TYR A 96 12.19 -2.41 13.43
C TYR A 96 12.19 -3.29 12.18
N GLY A 97 12.60 -2.70 11.05
CA GLY A 97 12.90 -3.45 9.82
C GLY A 97 11.80 -3.45 8.76
N SER A 98 10.76 -2.63 8.90
CA SER A 98 9.77 -2.39 7.84
C SER A 98 9.43 -0.90 7.76
N MET A 99 9.15 -0.41 6.55
CA MET A 99 8.60 0.92 6.29
C MET A 99 7.18 1.14 6.84
N THR A 100 6.51 0.07 7.28
CA THR A 100 5.20 0.05 7.94
C THR A 100 5.34 -0.62 9.30
N GLU A 101 6.07 0.06 10.20
CA GLU A 101 6.35 -0.45 11.55
C GLU A 101 5.07 -0.59 12.38
N ASP A 102 4.04 0.19 12.06
CA ASP A 102 2.72 0.13 12.67
C ASP A 102 2.04 -1.24 12.43
N ILE A 103 1.91 -1.65 11.18
CA ILE A 103 1.34 -2.95 10.80
C ILE A 103 2.20 -4.08 11.37
N LEU A 104 3.52 -3.99 11.26
CA LEU A 104 4.44 -5.00 11.79
C LEU A 104 4.33 -5.14 13.31
N THR A 105 4.24 -4.02 14.03
CA THR A 105 4.07 -4.02 15.49
C THR A 105 2.71 -4.59 15.88
N GLY A 106 1.64 -4.24 15.16
CA GLY A 106 0.32 -4.84 15.34
C GLY A 106 0.33 -6.35 15.13
N LEU A 107 1.00 -6.81 14.08
CA LEU A 107 1.16 -8.24 13.77
C LEU A 107 1.90 -8.98 14.87
N ARG A 108 3.01 -8.43 15.39
CA ARG A 108 3.74 -9.01 16.53
C ARG A 108 2.85 -9.13 17.77
N ILE A 109 2.06 -8.10 18.07
CA ILE A 109 1.13 -8.08 19.21
C ILE A 109 0.07 -9.18 19.06
N HIS A 110 -0.55 -9.29 17.88
CA HIS A 110 -1.54 -10.35 17.62
C HIS A 110 -0.92 -11.74 17.60
N ALA A 111 0.28 -11.91 17.05
CA ALA A 111 1.01 -13.18 17.06
C ALA A 111 1.44 -13.62 18.47
N ALA A 112 1.56 -12.68 19.42
CA ALA A 112 1.71 -12.98 20.84
C ALA A 112 0.40 -13.41 21.53
N GLY A 113 -0.73 -13.39 20.81
CA GLY A 113 -2.04 -13.80 21.28
C GLY A 113 -2.92 -12.67 21.81
N TRP A 114 -2.50 -11.40 21.70
CA TRP A 114 -3.35 -10.28 22.09
C TRP A 114 -4.45 -10.00 21.07
N GLU A 115 -5.56 -9.46 21.56
CA GLU A 115 -6.67 -9.01 20.74
C GLU A 115 -6.75 -7.48 20.70
N SER A 116 -7.37 -6.97 19.63
CA SER A 116 -7.64 -5.54 19.42
C SER A 116 -9.14 -5.30 19.34
N ALA A 117 -9.62 -4.19 19.89
CA ALA A 117 -10.99 -3.71 19.70
C ALA A 117 -11.01 -2.42 18.87
N LEU A 118 -12.05 -2.24 18.06
CA LEU A 118 -12.36 -0.98 17.39
C LEU A 118 -13.48 -0.29 18.17
N LEU A 119 -13.28 0.99 18.49
CA LEU A 119 -14.33 1.85 19.03
C LEU A 119 -14.70 2.84 17.92
N ASP A 120 -15.88 2.63 17.34
CA ASP A 120 -16.44 3.52 16.33
C ASP A 120 -17.37 4.53 17.01
N THR A 121 -17.11 5.82 16.82
CA THR A 121 -17.80 6.91 17.52
C THR A 121 -18.40 7.87 16.51
N GLU A 122 -19.63 8.33 16.79
CA GLU A 122 -20.27 9.40 16.02
C GLU A 122 -20.50 10.63 16.92
N PRO A 123 -19.84 11.77 16.65
CA PRO A 123 -18.89 12.03 15.56
C PRO A 123 -17.52 11.34 15.75
N PRO A 124 -16.68 11.27 14.72
CA PRO A 124 -15.34 10.68 14.82
C PRO A 124 -14.48 11.36 15.91
N ALA A 125 -13.92 10.57 16.82
CA ALA A 125 -13.07 11.07 17.91
C ALA A 125 -11.71 11.63 17.44
N PHE A 126 -11.23 11.21 16.26
CA PHE A 126 -9.98 11.65 15.67
C PHE A 126 -10.20 12.08 14.22
N LEU A 127 -9.77 13.30 13.89
CA LEU A 127 -9.78 13.85 12.54
C LEU A 127 -8.35 14.17 12.13
N GLY A 128 -8.03 13.96 10.85
CA GLY A 128 -6.70 14.26 10.30
C GLY A 128 -6.80 14.74 8.85
N CYS A 129 -5.73 15.40 8.38
CA CYS A 129 -5.63 15.83 7.00
C CYS A 129 -5.23 14.66 6.10
N ALA A 130 -5.93 14.50 4.98
CA ALA A 130 -5.56 13.56 3.92
C ALA A 130 -4.69 14.26 2.86
N PRO A 131 -3.78 13.54 2.18
CA PRO A 131 -3.06 14.10 1.04
C PRO A 131 -4.03 14.56 -0.05
N THR A 132 -3.85 15.78 -0.56
CA THR A 132 -4.80 16.43 -1.48
C THR A 132 -4.46 16.22 -2.96
N GLY A 133 -3.29 15.66 -3.28
CA GLY A 133 -2.78 15.56 -4.65
C GLY A 133 -2.29 14.16 -5.03
N GLY A 134 -2.23 13.90 -6.34
CA GLY A 134 -1.74 12.64 -6.91
C GLY A 134 -0.34 12.25 -6.41
N PRO A 135 0.66 13.15 -6.44
CA PRO A 135 2.02 12.80 -6.04
C PRO A 135 2.14 12.37 -4.58
N ALA A 136 1.62 13.17 -3.65
CA ALA A 136 1.70 12.88 -2.22
C ALA A 136 1.00 11.55 -1.86
N SER A 137 -0.19 11.32 -2.44
CA SER A 137 -0.93 10.07 -2.27
C SER A 137 -0.17 8.86 -2.82
N LEU A 138 0.39 8.92 -4.03
CA LEU A 138 1.12 7.80 -4.61
C LEU A 138 2.45 7.51 -3.90
N THR A 139 3.16 8.53 -3.42
CA THR A 139 4.34 8.34 -2.56
C THR A 139 3.96 7.64 -1.25
N GLN A 140 2.83 8.02 -0.64
CA GLN A 140 2.33 7.34 0.55
C GLN A 140 2.01 5.86 0.27
N PHE A 141 1.24 5.58 -0.79
CA PHE A 141 0.92 4.20 -1.18
C PHE A 141 2.17 3.37 -1.51
N LYS A 142 3.20 3.98 -2.10
CA LYS A 142 4.48 3.31 -2.41
C LYS A 142 5.16 2.87 -1.12
N ARG A 143 5.27 3.77 -0.13
CA ARG A 143 5.85 3.44 1.18
C ARG A 143 5.10 2.32 1.88
N TRP A 144 3.76 2.41 1.91
CA TRP A 144 2.92 1.39 2.51
C TRP A 144 3.15 0.04 1.83
N ALA A 145 3.09 -0.02 0.51
CA ALA A 145 3.32 -1.25 -0.24
C ALA A 145 4.75 -1.79 -0.05
N THR A 146 5.77 -0.95 0.07
CA THR A 146 7.13 -1.38 0.38
C THR A 146 7.18 -2.08 1.73
N GLY A 147 6.67 -1.44 2.79
CA GLY A 147 6.70 -2.00 4.13
C GLY A 147 5.88 -3.28 4.26
N LEU A 148 4.70 -3.32 3.62
CA LEU A 148 3.85 -4.50 3.57
C LEU A 148 4.53 -5.70 2.90
N LEU A 149 5.24 -5.50 1.79
CA LEU A 149 5.99 -6.58 1.15
C LEU A 149 7.20 -7.01 1.99
N GLU A 150 7.88 -6.07 2.64
CA GLU A 150 8.97 -6.39 3.57
C GLU A 150 8.49 -7.29 4.71
N ILE A 151 7.31 -7.02 5.28
CA ILE A 151 6.71 -7.88 6.31
C ILE A 151 6.43 -9.27 5.75
N LEU A 152 5.76 -9.36 4.59
CA LEU A 152 5.34 -10.62 3.99
C LEU A 152 6.49 -11.59 3.73
N ILE A 153 7.65 -11.08 3.30
CA ILE A 153 8.84 -11.91 2.99
C ILE A 153 9.81 -12.07 4.17
N SER A 154 9.56 -11.38 5.28
CA SER A 154 10.40 -11.45 6.47
C SER A 154 10.06 -12.67 7.35
N GLN A 155 10.86 -12.88 8.40
CA GLN A 155 10.58 -13.84 9.47
C GLN A 155 9.31 -13.49 10.27
N ASN A 156 8.81 -12.26 10.15
CA ASN A 156 7.62 -11.79 10.84
C ASN A 156 6.34 -11.97 10.01
N SER A 157 6.37 -12.74 8.92
CA SER A 157 5.19 -12.92 8.07
C SER A 157 4.01 -13.53 8.84
N PRO A 158 2.75 -13.17 8.50
CA PRO A 158 1.57 -13.68 9.18
C PRO A 158 1.42 -15.21 9.04
N ILE A 159 1.93 -15.79 7.96
CA ILE A 159 1.94 -17.25 7.75
C ILE A 159 2.80 -17.92 8.83
N LEU A 160 4.03 -17.44 9.04
CA LEU A 160 4.91 -17.94 10.11
C LEU A 160 4.31 -17.68 11.49
N GLY A 161 3.63 -16.54 11.66
CA GLY A 161 2.87 -16.21 12.87
C GLY A 161 1.76 -17.21 13.19
N THR A 162 1.09 -17.78 12.19
CA THR A 162 0.05 -18.81 12.41
C THR A 162 0.63 -20.20 12.61
N ILE A 163 1.72 -20.55 11.92
CA ILE A 163 2.34 -21.88 12.03
C ILE A 163 3.12 -22.03 13.34
N PHE A 164 3.91 -21.00 13.71
CA PHE A 164 4.89 -21.08 14.79
C PHE A 164 4.57 -20.20 16.00
N ARG A 165 3.55 -19.33 15.92
CA ARG A 165 3.13 -18.43 17.01
C ARG A 165 1.63 -18.59 17.28
N ARG A 166 0.99 -17.59 17.87
CA ARG A 166 -0.41 -17.65 18.34
C ARG A 166 -1.36 -16.84 17.45
N LEU A 167 -0.98 -16.53 16.21
CA LEU A 167 -1.82 -15.77 15.30
C LEU A 167 -2.96 -16.63 14.76
N GLN A 168 -4.20 -16.21 14.98
CA GLN A 168 -5.37 -16.97 14.50
C GLN A 168 -5.43 -16.98 12.96
N LEU A 169 -5.92 -18.06 12.37
CA LEU A 169 -6.05 -18.20 10.91
C LEU A 169 -6.81 -17.03 10.27
N ARG A 170 -7.91 -16.58 10.92
CA ARG A 170 -8.70 -15.44 10.44
C ARG A 170 -7.90 -14.12 10.46
N GLN A 171 -7.06 -13.92 11.48
CA GLN A 171 -6.16 -12.77 11.54
C GLN A 171 -5.12 -12.86 10.43
N CYS A 172 -4.52 -14.03 10.23
CA CYS A 172 -3.55 -14.27 9.16
C CYS A 172 -4.11 -13.94 7.78
N LEU A 173 -5.31 -14.45 7.44
CA LEU A 173 -5.97 -14.12 6.18
C LEU A 173 -6.20 -12.61 6.04
N ALA A 174 -6.59 -11.93 7.11
CA ALA A 174 -6.81 -10.49 7.10
C ALA A 174 -5.48 -9.72 6.84
N TYR A 175 -4.38 -10.10 7.49
CA TYR A 175 -3.06 -9.51 7.24
C TYR A 175 -2.61 -9.76 5.79
N LEU A 176 -2.78 -10.99 5.29
CA LEU A 176 -2.42 -11.36 3.92
C LEU A 176 -3.18 -10.55 2.86
N ILE A 177 -4.45 -10.18 3.10
CA ILE A 177 -5.20 -9.32 2.18
C ILE A 177 -4.53 -7.95 2.01
N VAL A 178 -4.02 -7.37 3.10
CA VAL A 178 -3.33 -6.07 3.08
C VAL A 178 -1.93 -6.24 2.50
N GLU A 179 -1.19 -7.24 2.94
CA GLU A 179 0.18 -7.51 2.49
C GLU A 179 0.28 -7.93 1.01
N ALA A 180 -0.80 -8.47 0.43
CA ALA A 180 -0.85 -8.87 -0.98
C ALA A 180 -0.95 -7.70 -1.98
N TRP A 181 -1.10 -6.44 -1.53
CA TRP A 181 -1.16 -5.28 -2.42
C TRP A 181 -0.02 -5.20 -3.45
N PRO A 182 1.26 -5.15 -3.03
CA PRO A 182 2.41 -5.13 -3.95
C PRO A 182 2.53 -6.40 -4.79
N VAL A 183 2.18 -7.57 -4.24
CA VAL A 183 2.29 -8.86 -4.95
C VAL A 183 1.34 -8.94 -6.13
N ARG A 184 0.19 -8.26 -6.06
CA ARG A 184 -0.81 -8.21 -7.14
C ARG A 184 -0.35 -7.39 -8.36
N ALA A 185 0.50 -6.40 -8.14
CA ALA A 185 0.92 -5.43 -9.15
C ALA A 185 1.52 -6.04 -10.44
N PRO A 186 2.46 -7.01 -10.40
CA PRO A 186 2.96 -7.64 -11.62
C PRO A 186 1.89 -8.38 -12.42
N PHE A 187 0.94 -9.06 -11.76
CA PHE A 187 -0.15 -9.76 -12.45
C PHE A 187 -1.11 -8.77 -13.12
N GLU A 188 -1.45 -7.71 -12.40
CA GLU A 188 -2.25 -6.59 -12.90
C GLU A 188 -1.62 -5.93 -14.12
N LEU A 189 -0.29 -5.74 -14.11
CA LEU A 189 0.47 -5.25 -15.25
C LEU A 189 0.34 -6.20 -16.46
N CYS A 190 0.52 -7.51 -16.26
CA CYS A 190 0.36 -8.50 -17.33
C CYS A 190 -1.05 -8.46 -17.95
N TYR A 191 -2.09 -8.40 -17.13
CA TYR A 191 -3.48 -8.30 -17.62
C TYR A 191 -3.74 -6.98 -18.36
N ALA A 192 -3.18 -5.86 -17.89
CA ALA A 192 -3.32 -4.56 -18.55
C ALA A 192 -2.55 -4.48 -19.90
N LEU A 193 -1.55 -5.34 -20.11
CA LEU A 193 -0.79 -5.45 -21.36
C LEU A 193 -1.39 -6.47 -22.34
N LEU A 194 -2.17 -7.44 -21.86
CA LEU A 194 -2.70 -8.52 -22.69
C LEU A 194 -3.64 -8.01 -23.79
N GLY A 195 -4.60 -7.14 -23.43
CA GLY A 195 -5.50 -6.50 -24.39
C GLY A 195 -4.77 -5.78 -25.53
N PRO A 196 -3.90 -4.79 -25.24
CA PRO A 196 -3.20 -4.06 -26.28
C PRO A 196 -2.23 -4.95 -27.08
N PHE A 197 -1.61 -5.96 -26.47
CA PHE A 197 -0.82 -6.96 -27.19
C PHE A 197 -1.66 -7.65 -28.26
N CYS A 198 -2.80 -8.24 -27.89
CA CYS A 198 -3.70 -8.94 -28.80
C CYS A 198 -4.21 -8.01 -29.93
N LEU A 199 -4.62 -6.79 -29.61
CA LEU A 199 -5.04 -5.80 -30.60
C LEU A 199 -3.93 -5.44 -31.60
N LEU A 200 -2.68 -5.32 -31.13
CA LEU A 200 -1.54 -4.97 -31.98
C LEU A 200 -1.03 -6.14 -32.83
N THR A 201 -1.07 -7.38 -32.33
CA THR A 201 -0.64 -8.59 -33.05
C THR A 201 -1.77 -9.25 -33.86
N ASN A 202 -2.97 -8.67 -33.85
CA ASN A 202 -4.16 -9.23 -34.49
C ASN A 202 -4.54 -10.63 -33.96
N GLN A 203 -4.28 -10.86 -32.67
CA GLN A 203 -4.61 -12.09 -31.95
C GLN A 203 -5.82 -11.89 -31.03
N SER A 204 -6.42 -12.97 -30.55
CA SER A 204 -7.54 -12.96 -29.61
C SER A 204 -7.20 -13.88 -28.44
N PHE A 205 -7.50 -13.45 -27.23
CA PHE A 205 -7.39 -14.29 -26.02
C PHE A 205 -8.76 -14.64 -25.44
N LEU A 206 -9.79 -13.85 -25.77
CA LEU A 206 -11.17 -14.15 -25.44
C LEU A 206 -11.86 -14.92 -26.58
N PRO A 207 -12.85 -15.78 -26.25
CA PRO A 207 -13.76 -16.33 -27.24
C PRO A 207 -14.45 -15.21 -28.03
N THR A 208 -14.80 -15.47 -29.28
CA THR A 208 -15.57 -14.52 -30.09
C THR A 208 -16.96 -14.33 -29.51
N ALA A 209 -17.57 -13.15 -29.68
CA ALA A 209 -18.90 -12.87 -29.12
C ALA A 209 -20.02 -13.77 -29.65
N SER A 210 -19.81 -14.43 -30.80
CA SER A 210 -20.69 -15.44 -31.35
C SER A 210 -20.59 -16.80 -30.65
N ASP A 211 -19.49 -17.05 -29.94
CA ASP A 211 -19.26 -18.29 -29.19
C ASP A 211 -20.03 -18.25 -27.86
N GLU A 212 -20.69 -19.36 -27.51
CA GLU A 212 -21.35 -19.50 -26.22
C GLU A 212 -20.37 -19.37 -25.05
N GLY A 213 -19.10 -19.73 -25.26
CA GLY A 213 -18.02 -19.58 -24.28
C GLY A 213 -17.79 -18.13 -23.85
N PHE A 214 -18.10 -17.13 -24.69
CA PHE A 214 -17.97 -15.72 -24.34
C PHE A 214 -18.91 -15.28 -23.22
N ARG A 215 -20.02 -16.01 -22.99
CA ARG A 215 -20.97 -15.70 -21.92
C ARG A 215 -20.34 -15.81 -20.53
N ILE A 216 -19.35 -16.69 -20.35
CA ILE A 216 -18.67 -16.92 -19.07
C ILE A 216 -17.87 -15.68 -18.62
N PRO A 217 -16.88 -15.18 -19.38
CA PRO A 217 -16.12 -13.99 -18.99
C PRO A 217 -17.03 -12.75 -18.90
N ALA A 218 -18.04 -12.62 -19.77
CA ALA A 218 -19.00 -11.52 -19.69
C ALA A 218 -19.81 -11.54 -18.37
N ALA A 219 -20.33 -12.71 -17.98
CA ALA A 219 -21.08 -12.88 -16.74
C ALA A 219 -20.21 -12.62 -15.50
N LEU A 220 -18.97 -13.11 -15.48
CA LEU A 220 -18.02 -12.83 -14.40
C LEU A 220 -17.72 -11.34 -14.27
N PHE A 221 -17.46 -10.67 -15.39
CA PHE A 221 -17.21 -9.23 -15.41
C PHE A 221 -18.40 -8.45 -14.84
N LEU A 222 -19.62 -8.71 -15.33
CA LEU A 222 -20.82 -8.01 -14.89
C LEU A 222 -21.13 -8.29 -13.41
N THR A 223 -21.08 -9.56 -13.00
CA THR A 223 -21.40 -9.96 -11.62
C THR A 223 -20.44 -9.32 -10.62
N TYR A 224 -19.13 -9.32 -10.92
CA TYR A 224 -18.13 -8.69 -10.06
C TYR A 224 -18.39 -7.20 -9.85
N HIS A 225 -18.65 -6.44 -10.92
CA HIS A 225 -18.85 -5.00 -10.82
C HIS A 225 -20.20 -4.64 -10.19
N ILE A 226 -21.25 -5.42 -10.45
CA ILE A 226 -22.56 -5.24 -9.80
C ILE A 226 -22.44 -5.50 -8.30
N TYR A 227 -21.83 -6.63 -7.91
CA TYR A 227 -21.64 -6.99 -6.51
C TYR A 227 -20.86 -5.92 -5.75
N HIS A 228 -19.73 -5.47 -6.30
CA HIS A 228 -18.90 -4.45 -5.65
C HIS A 228 -19.58 -3.08 -5.59
N LEU A 229 -20.47 -2.77 -6.54
CA LEU A 229 -21.31 -1.56 -6.47
C LEU A 229 -22.37 -1.68 -5.37
N MET A 230 -23.00 -2.86 -5.23
CA MET A 230 -23.98 -3.13 -4.18
C MET A 230 -23.36 -3.02 -2.79
N GLU A 231 -22.17 -3.59 -2.58
CA GLU A 231 -21.44 -3.48 -1.31
C GLU A 231 -21.19 -2.01 -0.92
N TYR A 232 -20.75 -1.17 -1.87
CA TYR A 232 -20.58 0.26 -1.62
C TYR A 232 -21.89 0.94 -1.22
N LYS A 233 -23.01 0.53 -1.82
CA LYS A 233 -24.33 1.07 -1.49
C LYS A 233 -24.81 0.63 -0.11
N GLU A 234 -24.57 -0.63 0.26
CA GLU A 234 -24.85 -1.16 1.60
C GLU A 234 -24.03 -0.44 2.68
N CYS A 235 -22.79 -0.05 2.37
CA CYS A 235 -21.97 0.81 3.23
C CYS A 235 -22.37 2.30 3.23
N GLY A 236 -23.46 2.69 2.57
CA GLY A 236 -23.92 4.08 2.50
C GLY A 236 -23.07 5.00 1.62
N LEU A 237 -22.18 4.45 0.79
CA LEU A 237 -21.27 5.22 -0.08
C LEU A 237 -21.90 5.55 -1.44
N SER A 238 -21.40 6.61 -2.06
CA SER A 238 -21.88 7.06 -3.38
C SER A 238 -21.32 6.20 -4.52
N VAL A 239 -22.02 6.16 -5.66
CA VAL A 239 -21.52 5.53 -6.90
C VAL A 239 -20.22 6.19 -7.36
N ARG A 240 -20.07 7.50 -7.11
CA ARG A 240 -18.82 8.23 -7.39
C ARG A 240 -17.66 7.71 -6.54
N ALA A 241 -17.89 7.41 -5.25
CA ALA A 241 -16.88 6.84 -4.38
C ALA A 241 -16.44 5.45 -4.88
N TRP A 242 -17.40 4.60 -5.26
CA TRP A 242 -17.13 3.31 -5.90
C TRP A 242 -16.25 3.46 -7.15
N TRP A 243 -16.67 4.31 -8.09
CA TRP A 243 -15.93 4.52 -9.34
C TRP A 243 -14.54 5.11 -9.09
N ASN A 244 -14.41 6.05 -8.16
CA ASN A 244 -13.12 6.62 -7.78
C ASN A 244 -12.19 5.56 -7.19
N ASN A 245 -12.69 4.70 -6.29
CA ASN A 245 -11.90 3.62 -5.72
C ASN A 245 -11.47 2.63 -6.80
N HIS A 246 -12.37 2.22 -7.70
CA HIS A 246 -12.03 1.28 -8.78
C HIS A 246 -10.93 1.82 -9.69
N ARG A 247 -11.01 3.10 -10.08
CA ARG A 247 -9.95 3.78 -10.85
C ARG A 247 -8.65 3.84 -10.07
N MET A 248 -8.71 4.27 -8.81
CA MET A 248 -7.52 4.41 -7.98
C MET A 248 -6.83 3.08 -7.71
N GLN A 249 -7.56 1.98 -7.50
CA GLN A 249 -7.00 0.65 -7.33
C GLN A 249 -6.14 0.23 -8.54
N ARG A 250 -6.62 0.47 -9.77
CA ARG A 250 -5.84 0.19 -10.99
C ARG A 250 -4.63 1.13 -11.10
N ILE A 251 -4.80 2.41 -10.80
CA ILE A 251 -3.73 3.41 -10.85
C ILE A 251 -2.63 3.07 -9.84
N THR A 252 -2.97 2.86 -8.56
CA THR A 252 -2.01 2.55 -7.48
C THR A 252 -1.29 1.23 -7.74
N SER A 253 -2.01 0.21 -8.25
CA SER A 253 -1.44 -1.07 -8.63
C SER A 253 -0.36 -0.93 -9.70
N ALA A 254 -0.70 -0.28 -10.81
CA ALA A 254 0.24 -0.08 -11.92
C ALA A 254 1.36 0.94 -11.60
N SER A 255 1.22 1.76 -10.56
CA SER A 255 2.22 2.77 -10.16
C SER A 255 2.99 2.39 -8.90
N ALA A 256 2.48 2.85 -7.76
CA ALA A 256 3.09 2.80 -6.44
C ALA A 256 3.41 1.37 -6.01
N TRP A 257 2.45 0.45 -6.19
CA TRP A 257 2.63 -0.95 -5.79
C TRP A 257 3.61 -1.69 -6.69
N LEU A 258 3.56 -1.46 -8.00
CA LEU A 258 4.53 -2.03 -8.94
C LEU A 258 5.96 -1.57 -8.62
N LEU A 259 6.17 -0.28 -8.37
CA LEU A 259 7.49 0.23 -8.00
C LEU A 259 7.94 -0.25 -6.62
N ALA A 260 7.04 -0.34 -5.65
CA ALA A 260 7.33 -0.92 -4.34
C ALA A 260 7.75 -2.39 -4.46
N PHE A 261 7.02 -3.18 -5.26
CA PHE A 261 7.36 -4.58 -5.55
C PHE A 261 8.77 -4.70 -6.14
N LEU A 262 9.06 -3.94 -7.20
CA LEU A 262 10.38 -3.94 -7.83
C LEU A 262 11.48 -3.52 -6.85
N THR A 263 11.24 -2.49 -6.03
CA THR A 263 12.21 -1.99 -5.05
C THR A 263 12.57 -3.07 -4.03
N VAL A 264 11.58 -3.76 -3.48
CA VAL A 264 11.83 -4.81 -2.48
C VAL A 264 12.49 -6.04 -3.09
N ILE A 265 12.11 -6.44 -4.31
CA ILE A 265 12.79 -7.54 -5.03
C ILE A 265 14.25 -7.18 -5.33
N LEU A 266 14.54 -5.97 -5.78
CA LEU A 266 15.93 -5.54 -6.00
C LEU A 266 16.73 -5.50 -4.69
N LYS A 267 16.11 -5.08 -3.59
CA LYS A 267 16.72 -5.13 -2.25
C LYS A 267 17.01 -6.56 -1.81
N THR A 268 16.07 -7.48 -1.98
CA THR A 268 16.26 -8.88 -1.56
C THR A 268 17.31 -9.60 -2.39
N LEU A 269 17.53 -9.17 -3.64
CA LEU A 269 18.62 -9.63 -4.50
C LEU A 269 19.97 -8.94 -4.22
N GLY A 270 20.03 -7.98 -3.28
CA GLY A 270 21.26 -7.23 -2.95
C GLY A 270 21.66 -6.18 -4.00
N LEU A 271 20.74 -5.78 -4.88
CA LEU A 271 20.99 -4.85 -5.99
C LEU A 271 20.63 -3.39 -5.68
N SER A 272 19.96 -3.11 -4.56
CA SER A 272 19.55 -1.76 -4.13
C SER A 272 19.33 -1.67 -2.63
N GLU A 273 19.48 -0.46 -2.07
CA GLU A 273 18.95 -0.13 -0.74
C GLU A 273 17.56 0.52 -0.88
N THR A 274 16.66 0.29 0.09
CA THR A 274 15.35 0.97 0.14
C THR A 274 15.53 2.36 0.74
N VAL A 275 15.40 3.40 -0.08
CA VAL A 275 15.40 4.80 0.40
C VAL A 275 14.00 5.18 0.87
N PHE A 276 13.90 5.65 2.12
CA PHE A 276 12.67 6.20 2.67
C PHE A 276 12.38 7.57 2.04
N GLU A 277 11.36 7.65 1.18
CA GLU A 277 10.86 8.93 0.68
C GLU A 277 9.89 9.54 1.70
N VAL A 278 10.12 10.78 2.14
CA VAL A 278 9.23 11.45 3.09
C VAL A 278 7.95 11.90 2.38
N THR A 279 6.77 11.46 2.83
CA THR A 279 5.50 12.01 2.35
C THR A 279 5.33 13.41 2.92
N ARG A 280 5.41 14.44 2.08
CA ARG A 280 5.11 15.82 2.49
C ARG A 280 3.62 15.91 2.82
N LYS A 281 3.29 16.17 4.10
CA LYS A 281 1.92 16.39 4.59
C LYS A 281 1.52 17.86 4.68
N GLU A 282 2.41 18.77 4.30
CA GLU A 282 2.15 20.21 4.32
C GLU A 282 1.62 20.70 2.97
N SER A 283 0.56 21.50 3.01
CA SER A 283 0.31 22.48 1.97
C SER A 283 1.49 23.45 2.00
N SER A 284 2.15 23.67 0.87
CA SER A 284 3.01 24.83 0.71
C SER A 284 2.13 26.07 0.81
N THR A 285 1.88 26.56 2.01
CA THR A 285 1.63 27.98 2.23
C THR A 285 2.99 28.65 2.12
N SER A 286 3.46 28.80 0.88
CA SER A 286 4.42 29.86 0.59
C SER A 286 3.75 31.16 1.00
N SER A 287 4.18 31.69 2.13
CA SER A 287 4.00 33.08 2.53
C SER A 287 4.75 33.97 1.53
N ASP A 288 4.18 34.12 0.33
CA ASP A 288 4.48 35.21 -0.58
C ASP A 288 3.15 35.70 -1.14
N GLY A 289 2.86 36.98 -0.87
CA GLY A 289 1.56 37.62 -1.02
C GLY A 289 1.12 37.83 -2.47
N GLY A 290 0.87 36.74 -3.20
CA GLY A 290 0.13 36.72 -4.45
C GLY A 290 -1.20 36.04 -4.24
N ALA A 291 -2.30 36.80 -4.25
CA ALA A 291 -3.65 36.25 -4.31
C ALA A 291 -3.84 35.47 -5.63
N GLY A 292 -3.50 34.19 -5.60
CA GLY A 292 -3.67 33.24 -6.68
C GLY A 292 -4.24 31.94 -6.12
N THR A 293 -5.33 31.48 -6.73
CA THR A 293 -6.13 30.30 -6.43
C THR A 293 -5.33 28.99 -6.52
N ASP A 294 -4.45 28.72 -5.55
CA ASP A 294 -3.55 27.56 -5.60
C ASP A 294 -3.99 26.35 -4.78
N GLU A 295 -5.21 26.36 -4.24
CA GLU A 295 -5.86 25.11 -3.83
C GLU A 295 -6.07 24.24 -5.07
N ALA A 296 -5.55 23.01 -5.03
CA ALA A 296 -5.88 22.01 -6.03
C ALA A 296 -7.40 21.83 -5.99
N ASP A 297 -8.06 21.92 -7.14
CA ASP A 297 -9.48 21.56 -7.24
C ASP A 297 -9.63 20.12 -6.75
N PRO A 298 -10.40 19.86 -5.68
CA PRO A 298 -10.52 18.52 -5.08
C PRO A 298 -11.07 17.46 -6.06
N GLY A 299 -11.59 17.88 -7.23
CA GLY A 299 -12.02 16.97 -8.31
C GLY A 299 -10.93 16.57 -9.31
N LEU A 300 -9.75 17.19 -9.31
CA LEU A 300 -8.74 17.03 -10.36
C LEU A 300 -7.45 16.35 -9.89
N PHE A 301 -7.01 15.36 -10.66
CA PHE A 301 -5.78 14.61 -10.39
C PHE A 301 -4.55 15.44 -10.82
N THR A 302 -3.58 15.56 -9.92
CA THR A 302 -2.34 16.31 -10.15
C THR A 302 -1.16 15.40 -10.46
N PHE A 303 -0.16 15.94 -11.16
CA PHE A 303 1.02 15.20 -11.61
C PHE A 303 2.30 15.94 -11.28
N ASP A 304 3.39 15.20 -11.10
CA ASP A 304 4.75 15.72 -11.07
C ASP A 304 5.70 14.80 -11.86
N SER A 305 7.01 15.03 -11.75
CA SER A 305 8.01 14.26 -12.51
C SER A 305 8.40 12.92 -11.84
N ALA A 306 7.69 12.49 -10.80
CA ALA A 306 8.01 11.28 -10.07
C ALA A 306 7.84 10.03 -10.94
N PRO A 307 8.72 9.01 -10.77
CA PRO A 307 8.67 7.78 -11.56
C PRO A 307 7.35 7.00 -11.46
N VAL A 308 6.60 7.17 -10.35
CA VAL A 308 5.28 6.52 -10.14
C VAL A 308 4.29 6.79 -11.27
N PHE A 309 4.42 7.91 -11.99
CA PHE A 309 3.51 8.25 -13.09
C PHE A 309 3.86 7.56 -14.41
N ILE A 310 5.09 7.06 -14.58
CA ILE A 310 5.55 6.51 -15.86
C ILE A 310 4.75 5.27 -16.28
N PRO A 311 4.59 4.21 -15.46
CA PRO A 311 3.94 2.98 -15.92
C PRO A 311 2.48 3.18 -16.30
N VAL A 312 1.73 3.99 -15.54
CA VAL A 312 0.31 4.26 -15.83
C VAL A 312 0.18 5.11 -17.09
N THR A 313 1.13 6.04 -17.34
CA THR A 313 1.19 6.81 -18.58
C THR A 313 1.46 5.89 -19.78
N VAL A 314 2.40 4.95 -19.65
CA VAL A 314 2.68 3.92 -20.67
C VAL A 314 1.42 3.12 -20.98
N LEU A 315 0.76 2.56 -19.97
CA LEU A 315 -0.45 1.75 -20.17
C LEU A 315 -1.58 2.56 -20.80
N SER A 316 -1.75 3.83 -20.40
CA SER A 316 -2.77 4.73 -20.98
C SER A 316 -2.50 4.97 -22.47
N MET A 317 -1.28 5.38 -22.82
CA MET A 317 -0.88 5.62 -24.21
C MET A 317 -0.96 4.35 -25.05
N LEU A 318 -0.48 3.23 -24.52
CA LEU A 318 -0.45 1.94 -25.22
C LEU A 318 -1.87 1.44 -25.54
N ASN A 319 -2.80 1.50 -24.58
CA ASN A 319 -4.18 1.08 -24.82
C ASN A 319 -4.89 1.99 -25.83
N ILE A 320 -4.62 3.31 -25.82
CA ILE A 320 -5.14 4.24 -26.84
C ILE A 320 -4.59 3.90 -28.23
N VAL A 321 -3.27 3.69 -28.35
CA VAL A 321 -2.62 3.34 -29.63
C VAL A 321 -3.16 2.01 -30.15
N ALA A 322 -3.27 1.00 -29.29
CA ALA A 322 -3.78 -0.32 -29.68
C ALA A 322 -5.23 -0.25 -30.17
N LEU A 323 -6.10 0.51 -29.49
CA LEU A 323 -7.48 0.74 -29.95
C LEU A 323 -7.53 1.46 -31.30
N ALA A 324 -6.69 2.49 -31.50
CA ALA A 324 -6.63 3.23 -32.76
C ALA A 324 -6.16 2.35 -33.92
N VAL A 325 -5.10 1.55 -33.71
CA VAL A 325 -4.57 0.60 -34.71
C VAL A 325 -5.59 -0.48 -35.03
N ALA A 326 -6.23 -1.07 -34.02
CA ALA A 326 -7.24 -2.10 -34.23
C ALA A 326 -8.50 -1.56 -34.93
N ALA A 327 -8.96 -0.35 -34.57
CA ALA A 327 -10.06 0.30 -35.26
C ALA A 327 -9.72 0.58 -36.73
N TRP A 328 -8.51 1.09 -37.01
CA TRP A 328 -8.03 1.29 -38.37
C TRP A 328 -8.02 -0.01 -39.18
N ARG A 329 -7.47 -1.10 -38.61
CA ARG A 329 -7.47 -2.43 -39.24
C ARG A 329 -8.87 -2.98 -39.47
N ALA A 330 -9.79 -2.79 -38.53
CA ALA A 330 -11.16 -3.22 -38.70
C ALA A 330 -11.85 -2.51 -39.87
N VAL A 331 -11.64 -1.19 -40.01
CA VAL A 331 -12.20 -0.40 -41.12
C VAL A 331 -11.59 -0.81 -42.47
N VAL A 332 -10.27 -0.92 -42.55
CA VAL A 332 -9.56 -1.30 -43.79
C VAL A 332 -9.82 -2.76 -44.15
N GLY A 333 -9.79 -3.67 -43.17
CA GLY A 333 -10.05 -5.10 -43.36
C GLY A 333 -11.49 -5.39 -43.78
N ALA A 334 -12.47 -4.66 -43.24
CA ALA A 334 -13.86 -4.72 -43.69
C ALA A 334 -14.00 -4.26 -45.15
N ALA A 335 -13.28 -3.21 -45.55
CA ALA A 335 -13.25 -2.75 -46.95
C ALA A 335 -12.56 -3.78 -47.90
N ALA A 336 -11.65 -4.59 -47.37
CA ALA A 336 -10.91 -5.61 -48.13
C ALA A 336 -11.51 -7.03 -48.06
N GLY A 337 -12.63 -7.23 -47.34
CA GLY A 337 -13.28 -8.54 -47.21
C GLY A 337 -12.51 -9.58 -46.39
N VAL A 338 -11.53 -9.16 -45.57
CA VAL A 338 -10.73 -10.06 -44.73
C VAL A 338 -11.48 -10.34 -43.43
N HIS A 339 -11.81 -11.61 -43.18
CA HIS A 339 -12.44 -12.04 -41.94
C HIS A 339 -11.40 -12.71 -41.01
N GLY A 340 -11.16 -12.11 -39.85
CA GLY A 340 -10.25 -12.61 -38.83
C GLY A 340 -9.54 -11.49 -38.07
N GLY A 341 -9.48 -11.58 -36.73
CA GLY A 341 -8.85 -10.58 -35.88
C GLY A 341 -9.39 -10.61 -34.43
N PRO A 342 -8.94 -9.67 -33.57
CA PRO A 342 -9.39 -9.57 -32.19
C PRO A 342 -10.90 -9.39 -32.10
N GLY A 343 -11.52 -10.04 -31.11
CA GLY A 343 -12.95 -9.91 -30.84
C GLY A 343 -13.32 -8.59 -30.15
N ILE A 344 -14.62 -8.35 -29.99
CA ILE A 344 -15.14 -7.20 -29.22
C ILE A 344 -14.65 -7.19 -27.77
N GLY A 345 -14.29 -8.36 -27.22
CA GLY A 345 -13.77 -8.50 -25.86
C GLY A 345 -12.48 -7.72 -25.65
N GLU A 346 -11.52 -7.83 -26.56
CA GLU A 346 -10.23 -7.12 -26.48
C GLU A 346 -10.41 -5.60 -26.56
N PHE A 347 -11.34 -5.12 -27.41
CA PHE A 347 -11.72 -3.70 -27.45
C PHE A 347 -12.34 -3.23 -26.14
N VAL A 348 -13.24 -4.02 -25.55
CA VAL A 348 -13.85 -3.72 -24.24
C VAL A 348 -12.80 -3.70 -23.14
N CYS A 349 -11.86 -4.66 -23.12
CA CYS A 349 -10.77 -4.68 -22.14
C CYS A 349 -9.89 -3.43 -22.24
N CYS A 350 -9.44 -3.07 -23.44
CA CYS A 350 -8.60 -1.88 -23.61
C CYS A 350 -9.38 -0.59 -23.29
N GLY A 351 -10.62 -0.50 -23.75
CA GLY A 351 -11.51 0.62 -23.43
C GLY A 351 -11.75 0.76 -21.93
N TRP A 352 -11.94 -0.35 -21.22
CA TRP A 352 -12.10 -0.36 -19.76
C TRP A 352 -10.86 0.14 -19.04
N ILE A 353 -9.66 -0.27 -19.47
CA ILE A 353 -8.40 0.25 -18.91
C ILE A 353 -8.26 1.76 -19.18
N VAL A 354 -8.59 2.24 -20.38
CA VAL A 354 -8.60 3.68 -20.70
C VAL A 354 -9.57 4.45 -19.81
N LEU A 355 -10.77 3.91 -19.55
CA LEU A 355 -11.73 4.51 -18.61
C LEU A 355 -11.19 4.53 -17.17
N CYS A 356 -10.51 3.45 -16.75
CA CYS A 356 -9.89 3.39 -15.44
C CYS A 356 -8.79 4.45 -15.28
N PHE A 357 -7.99 4.64 -16.33
CA PHE A 357 -6.89 5.61 -16.39
C PHE A 357 -7.30 6.98 -16.96
N TRP A 358 -8.59 7.30 -16.97
CA TRP A 358 -9.09 8.58 -17.47
C TRP A 358 -8.37 9.84 -16.92
N PRO A 359 -7.94 9.89 -15.64
CA PRO A 359 -7.11 11.00 -15.14
C PRO A 359 -5.82 11.20 -15.93
N PHE A 360 -5.15 10.11 -16.31
CA PHE A 360 -3.90 10.13 -17.08
C PHE A 360 -4.17 10.51 -18.54
N VAL A 361 -5.28 10.03 -19.11
CA VAL A 361 -5.72 10.43 -20.46
C VAL A 361 -5.94 11.94 -20.53
N ARG A 362 -6.64 12.53 -19.56
CA ARG A 362 -6.77 13.99 -19.42
C ARG A 362 -5.40 14.64 -19.19
N GLY A 363 -4.56 14.04 -18.34
CA GLY A 363 -3.21 14.52 -18.06
C GLY A 363 -2.29 14.61 -19.29
N LEU A 364 -2.50 13.79 -20.32
CA LEU A 364 -1.74 13.85 -21.58
C LEU A 364 -2.01 15.14 -22.38
N VAL A 365 -3.22 15.70 -22.28
CA VAL A 365 -3.63 16.91 -23.02
C VAL A 365 -3.63 18.18 -22.15
N SER A 366 -3.71 18.02 -20.83
CA SER A 366 -3.69 19.12 -19.86
C SER A 366 -2.31 19.80 -19.74
N ARG A 367 -2.31 21.01 -19.16
CA ARG A 367 -1.13 21.83 -18.86
C ARG A 367 -1.03 22.12 -17.36
N GLY A 368 0.12 22.63 -16.92
CA GLY A 368 0.37 22.98 -15.51
C GLY A 368 0.33 21.76 -14.59
N LYS A 369 -0.10 21.94 -13.33
CA LYS A 369 -0.16 20.88 -12.30
C LYS A 369 -1.10 19.71 -12.62
N TYR A 370 -1.99 19.87 -13.60
CA TYR A 370 -2.92 18.84 -14.08
C TYR A 370 -2.43 18.11 -15.33
N GLY A 371 -1.32 18.56 -15.93
CA GLY A 371 -0.70 17.92 -17.09
C GLY A 371 0.44 17.01 -16.67
N ILE A 372 0.52 15.81 -17.25
CA ILE A 372 1.67 14.91 -17.07
C ILE A 372 2.93 15.64 -17.59
N PRO A 373 4.02 15.76 -16.81
CA PRO A 373 5.21 16.47 -17.25
C PRO A 373 5.85 15.87 -18.50
N TRP A 374 6.52 16.72 -19.29
CA TRP A 374 7.16 16.33 -20.55
C TRP A 374 8.15 15.17 -20.38
N SER A 375 8.94 15.19 -19.30
CA SER A 375 9.90 14.13 -18.96
C SER A 375 9.24 12.75 -18.83
N VAL A 376 8.06 12.69 -18.21
CA VAL A 376 7.28 11.46 -18.04
C VAL A 376 6.68 11.02 -19.38
N ARG A 377 6.13 11.96 -20.17
CA ARG A 377 5.56 11.67 -21.49
C ARG A 377 6.59 11.08 -22.45
N VAL A 378 7.80 11.65 -22.51
CA VAL A 378 8.87 11.14 -23.39
C VAL A 378 9.31 9.74 -22.98
N LYS A 379 9.56 9.50 -21.69
CA LYS A 379 9.91 8.16 -21.18
C LYS A 379 8.82 7.14 -21.49
N ALA A 380 7.56 7.50 -21.26
CA ALA A 380 6.44 6.64 -21.57
C ALA A 380 6.33 6.36 -23.09
N GLY A 381 6.46 7.38 -23.92
CA GLY A 381 6.42 7.27 -25.37
C GLY A 381 7.51 6.35 -25.94
N LEU A 382 8.74 6.41 -25.41
CA LEU A 382 9.82 5.50 -25.80
C LEU A 382 9.49 4.04 -25.48
N ILE A 383 8.93 3.77 -24.31
CA ILE A 383 8.52 2.41 -23.91
C ILE A 383 7.36 1.92 -24.80
N VAL A 384 6.38 2.78 -25.08
CA VAL A 384 5.26 2.44 -25.98
C VAL A 384 5.77 2.14 -27.39
N ALA A 385 6.67 2.97 -27.93
CA ALA A 385 7.25 2.75 -29.25
C ALA A 385 8.03 1.43 -29.32
N ALA A 386 8.82 1.11 -28.29
CA ALA A 386 9.53 -0.17 -28.19
C ALA A 386 8.54 -1.36 -28.15
N PHE A 387 7.48 -1.27 -27.34
CA PHE A 387 6.47 -2.32 -27.24
C PHE A 387 5.74 -2.55 -28.57
N VAL A 388 5.30 -1.47 -29.23
CA VAL A 388 4.64 -1.55 -30.54
C VAL A 388 5.59 -2.15 -31.57
N HIS A 389 6.86 -1.72 -31.60
CA HIS A 389 7.86 -2.26 -32.51
C HIS A 389 8.02 -3.79 -32.33
N ILE A 390 8.09 -4.27 -31.09
CA ILE A 390 8.16 -5.70 -30.77
C ILE A 390 6.92 -6.44 -31.28
N CYS A 391 5.73 -5.87 -31.09
CA CYS A 391 4.47 -6.50 -31.54
C CYS A 391 4.34 -6.55 -33.07
N THR A 392 4.92 -5.59 -33.79
CA THR A 392 4.82 -5.51 -35.25
C THR A 392 5.89 -6.30 -36.00
N ARG A 393 6.89 -6.84 -35.29
CA ARG A 393 8.03 -7.56 -35.89
C ARG A 393 7.80 -9.08 -35.98
N ASN A 394 6.82 -9.60 -35.24
CA ASN A 394 6.28 -10.95 -35.39
C ASN A 394 5.14 -10.94 -36.41
#